data_AF-A0A955RIP3-F1
#
_entry.id   AF-A0A955RIP3-F1
#
_cell.length_a   1.000
_cell.length_b   1.000
_cell.length_c   1.000
_cell.angle_alpha   90.00
_cell.angle_beta   90.00
_cell.angle_gamma   90.00
#
_symmetry.space_group_name_H-M   'P 1'
#
loop_
_entity.id
_entity.type
_entity.pdbx_description
1 polymer ?
#
loop_
_entity_poly.entity_id
_entity_poly.type
_entity_poly.pdbx_seq_one_letter_code
_entity_poly.pdbx_strand_id
1 'polypeptide(L)'
;MFYKLHTEKHVYLEIKPLKKTELNPYSTEQLFNLFHSITNQKSFIERIFGVTKSVSLEIVSTKADGIRYVIRAPQSLSGLIKNSLLSYLPGVQTNKTNEYLQESENSFTTQLKLAKHFAFPLKAHENLDKNDPIAYLTGAMTKLKDSELLAYQVIISPLSKSKLPEVKRLQ
;
A
#
# COMPACT_ATOMS: atom_id res chain seq x y z
N MET A 1 4.48 4.29 22.55
CA MET A 1 3.39 3.28 22.46
C MET A 1 3.31 2.71 21.03
N PHE A 2 4.46 2.25 20.51
CA PHE A 2 4.66 1.65 19.17
C PHE A 2 5.01 0.15 19.28
N TYR A 3 5.05 -0.39 20.51
CA TYR A 3 5.75 -1.63 20.83
C TYR A 3 5.14 -2.89 20.20
N LYS A 4 3.82 -2.89 19.95
CA LYS A 4 3.12 -4.08 19.42
C LYS A 4 3.00 -4.13 17.90
N LEU A 5 3.25 -3.00 17.20
CA LEU A 5 3.42 -2.99 15.75
C LEU A 5 4.65 -3.81 15.32
N HIS A 6 5.68 -3.88 16.18
CA HIS A 6 6.92 -4.62 15.89
C HIS A 6 6.82 -6.14 16.06
N THR A 7 5.80 -6.68 16.73
CA THR A 7 5.71 -8.12 17.00
C THR A 7 4.85 -8.89 16.01
N GLU A 8 4.00 -8.21 15.22
CA GLU A 8 3.17 -8.90 14.24
C GLU A 8 4.00 -9.26 13.01
N LYS A 9 4.10 -10.56 12.69
CA LYS A 9 4.77 -11.03 11.48
C LYS A 9 4.05 -10.51 10.25
N HIS A 10 4.81 -10.00 9.29
CA HIS A 10 4.28 -9.55 8.01
C HIS A 10 4.69 -10.52 6.91
N VAL A 11 3.90 -10.55 5.85
CA VAL A 11 4.19 -11.31 4.64
C VAL A 11 4.16 -10.38 3.42
N TYR A 12 4.99 -10.72 2.44
CA TYR A 12 5.06 -10.02 1.16
C TYR A 12 4.35 -10.85 0.10
N LEU A 13 3.41 -10.22 -0.60
CA LEU A 13 2.65 -10.80 -1.69
C LEU A 13 3.03 -10.06 -2.97
N GLU A 14 3.80 -10.71 -3.85
CA GLU A 14 4.10 -10.19 -5.17
C GLU A 14 2.89 -10.38 -6.08
N ILE A 15 2.52 -9.31 -6.79
CA ILE A 15 1.38 -9.26 -7.70
C ILE A 15 1.89 -9.15 -9.13
N LYS A 16 1.37 -10.01 -10.00
CA LYS A 16 1.58 -9.90 -11.46
C LYS A 16 0.30 -9.41 -12.11
N PRO A 17 0.21 -8.10 -12.44
CA PRO A 17 -0.98 -7.54 -13.06
C PRO A 17 -1.19 -8.11 -14.47
N LEU A 18 -2.44 -8.07 -14.93
CA LEU A 18 -2.80 -8.49 -16.29
C LEU A 18 -2.40 -7.42 -17.31
N LYS A 19 -2.02 -7.85 -18.53
CA LYS A 19 -1.62 -6.94 -19.62
C LYS A 19 -2.68 -5.89 -19.98
N LYS A 20 -3.95 -6.20 -19.77
CA LYS A 20 -5.07 -5.28 -19.88
C LYS A 20 -5.93 -5.42 -18.65
N THR A 21 -6.26 -4.29 -18.05
CA THR A 21 -7.19 -4.22 -16.93
C THR A 21 -8.02 -2.98 -17.15
N GLU A 22 -9.26 -3.17 -17.62
CA GLU A 22 -10.25 -2.11 -17.69
C GLU A 22 -11.03 -2.12 -16.39
N LEU A 23 -10.59 -1.31 -15.44
CA LEU A 23 -11.24 -1.18 -14.13
C LEU A 23 -11.78 0.22 -13.98
N ASN A 24 -13.06 0.30 -13.62
CA ASN A 24 -13.70 1.54 -13.24
C ASN A 24 -13.08 2.05 -11.91
N PRO A 25 -12.75 3.35 -11.79
CA PRO A 25 -12.35 3.97 -10.52
C PRO A 25 -13.24 3.60 -9.32
N TYR A 26 -14.54 3.42 -9.52
CA TYR A 26 -15.47 2.96 -8.49
C TYR A 26 -15.07 1.61 -7.89
N SER A 27 -14.68 0.64 -8.73
CA SER A 27 -14.25 -0.68 -8.27
C SER A 27 -12.97 -0.57 -7.42
N THR A 28 -12.07 0.35 -7.78
CA THR A 28 -10.87 0.65 -6.99
C THR A 28 -11.24 1.20 -5.61
N GLU A 29 -12.18 2.14 -5.54
CA GLU A 29 -12.68 2.66 -4.26
C GLU A 29 -13.22 1.53 -3.37
N GLN A 30 -14.00 0.60 -3.95
CA GLN A 30 -14.52 -0.56 -3.23
C GLN A 30 -13.39 -1.45 -2.67
N LEU A 31 -12.32 -1.69 -3.43
CA LEU A 31 -11.15 -2.44 -2.92
C LEU A 31 -10.55 -1.76 -1.68
N PHE A 32 -10.34 -0.44 -1.74
CA PHE A 32 -9.76 0.30 -0.61
C PHE A 32 -10.70 0.33 0.60
N ASN A 33 -12.03 0.39 0.40
CA ASN A 33 -13.03 0.26 1.47
C ASN A 33 -12.97 -1.13 2.14
N LEU A 34 -12.75 -2.20 1.35
CA LEU A 34 -12.53 -3.55 1.89
C LEU A 34 -11.23 -3.63 2.68
N PHE A 35 -10.12 -3.10 2.16
CA PHE A 35 -8.84 -3.06 2.88
C PHE A 35 -8.95 -2.27 4.19
N HIS A 36 -9.67 -1.15 4.19
CA HIS A 36 -9.95 -0.38 5.40
C HIS A 36 -10.73 -1.23 6.41
N SER A 37 -11.78 -1.92 5.98
CA SER A 37 -12.60 -2.77 6.85
C SER A 37 -11.79 -3.92 7.44
N ILE A 38 -10.96 -4.60 6.64
CA ILE A 38 -10.08 -5.70 7.06
C ILE A 38 -9.05 -5.20 8.08
N THR A 39 -8.38 -4.08 7.82
CA THR A 39 -7.35 -3.52 8.72
C THR A 39 -7.93 -2.95 10.02
N ASN A 40 -9.22 -2.59 10.04
CA ASN A 40 -9.90 -2.13 11.23
C ASN A 40 -10.43 -3.28 12.13
N GLN A 41 -10.34 -4.54 11.69
CA GLN A 41 -10.68 -5.69 12.53
C GLN A 41 -9.70 -5.82 13.69
N LYS A 42 -10.21 -5.60 14.91
CA LYS A 42 -9.44 -5.60 16.15
C LYS A 42 -10.16 -6.41 17.21
N SER A 43 -9.42 -7.27 17.89
CA SER A 43 -9.85 -7.88 19.15
C SER A 43 -10.07 -6.81 20.22
N PHE A 44 -10.81 -7.19 21.26
CA PHE A 44 -11.06 -6.31 22.42
C PHE A 44 -9.75 -5.78 23.04
N ILE A 45 -8.74 -6.66 23.17
CA ILE A 45 -7.41 -6.33 23.69
C ILE A 45 -6.70 -5.34 22.75
N GLU A 46 -6.66 -5.61 21.44
CA GLU A 46 -6.06 -4.69 20.46
C GLU A 46 -6.72 -3.31 20.47
N ARG A 47 -8.03 -3.25 20.72
CA ARG A 47 -8.76 -1.99 20.86
C ARG A 47 -8.35 -1.22 22.12
N ILE A 48 -8.25 -1.89 23.26
CA ILE A 48 -7.79 -1.29 24.53
C ILE A 48 -6.37 -0.74 24.39
N PHE A 49 -5.48 -1.51 23.76
CA PHE A 49 -4.09 -1.10 23.56
C PHE A 49 -3.87 -0.19 22.33
N GLY A 50 -4.94 0.22 21.64
CA GLY A 50 -4.86 1.16 20.52
C GLY A 50 -4.05 0.65 19.32
N VAL A 51 -3.96 -0.67 19.12
CA VAL A 51 -3.21 -1.30 18.04
C VAL A 51 -3.82 -0.92 16.69
N THR A 52 -2.97 -0.61 15.72
CA THR A 52 -3.35 -0.33 14.34
C THR A 52 -2.63 -1.30 13.41
N LYS A 53 -3.36 -1.94 12.51
CA LYS A 53 -2.79 -2.79 11.46
C LYS A 53 -2.70 -1.96 10.20
N SER A 54 -1.57 -2.03 9.51
CA SER A 54 -1.34 -1.31 8.25
C SER A 54 -0.99 -2.29 7.15
N VAL A 55 -1.41 -1.95 5.93
CA VAL A 55 -1.02 -2.66 4.70
C VAL A 55 -0.27 -1.68 3.83
N SER A 56 0.80 -2.11 3.19
CA SER A 56 1.57 -1.30 2.25
C SER A 56 1.38 -1.82 0.84
N LEU A 57 1.13 -0.92 -0.11
CA LEU A 57 1.12 -1.18 -1.54
C LEU A 57 2.41 -0.60 -2.13
N GLU A 58 3.20 -1.42 -2.79
CA GLU A 58 4.60 -1.09 -3.06
C GLU A 58 4.96 -1.35 -4.51
N ILE A 59 5.74 -0.43 -5.09
CA ILE A 59 6.42 -0.59 -6.37
C ILE A 59 7.90 -0.70 -6.05
N VAL A 60 8.51 -1.84 -6.35
CA VAL A 60 9.89 -2.15 -6.03
C VAL A 60 10.65 -2.41 -7.33
N SER A 61 11.86 -1.88 -7.45
CA SER A 61 12.68 -2.14 -8.62
C SER A 61 14.16 -2.31 -8.29
N THR A 62 14.77 -3.24 -9.02
CA THR A 62 16.20 -3.47 -9.13
C THR A 62 16.54 -3.63 -10.61
N LYS A 63 17.82 -3.49 -10.98
CA LYS A 63 18.23 -3.72 -12.38
C LYS A 63 17.98 -5.15 -12.85
N ALA A 64 18.10 -6.15 -11.97
CA ALA A 64 17.91 -7.55 -12.30
C ALA A 64 16.44 -7.96 -12.44
N ASP A 65 15.57 -7.49 -11.53
CA ASP A 65 14.16 -7.92 -11.50
C ASP A 65 13.22 -6.99 -12.27
N GLY A 66 13.68 -5.80 -12.66
CA GLY A 66 12.82 -4.77 -13.22
C GLY A 66 11.81 -4.25 -12.20
N ILE A 67 10.61 -3.87 -12.65
CA ILE A 67 9.54 -3.36 -11.78
C ILE A 67 8.67 -4.49 -11.26
N ARG A 68 8.50 -4.55 -9.95
CA ARG A 68 7.64 -5.51 -9.23
C ARG A 68 6.62 -4.78 -8.37
N TYR A 69 5.43 -5.36 -8.26
CA TYR A 69 4.36 -4.87 -7.41
C TYR A 69 4.20 -5.78 -6.20
N VAL A 70 4.25 -5.22 -4.99
CA VAL A 70 4.27 -6.00 -3.76
C VAL A 70 3.25 -5.44 -2.77
N ILE A 71 2.51 -6.32 -2.11
CA ILE A 71 1.72 -5.98 -0.92
C ILE A 71 2.40 -6.53 0.31
N ARG A 72 2.71 -5.65 1.26
CA ARG A 72 3.11 -6.03 2.61
C ARG A 72 1.89 -5.98 3.52
N ALA A 73 1.51 -7.12 4.10
CA ALA A 73 0.36 -7.22 4.99
C ALA A 73 0.70 -8.01 6.25
N PRO A 74 0.01 -7.75 7.38
CA PRO A 74 0.11 -8.61 8.55
C PRO A 74 -0.29 -10.05 8.18
N GLN A 75 0.45 -11.03 8.69
CA GLN A 75 0.21 -12.45 8.40
C GLN A 75 -1.22 -12.87 8.75
N SER A 76 -1.79 -12.30 9.81
CA SER A 76 -3.18 -12.52 10.23
C SER A 76 -4.22 -12.07 9.19
N LEU A 77 -3.90 -11.05 8.40
CA LEU A 77 -4.80 -10.45 7.41
C LEU A 77 -4.50 -10.88 5.97
N SER A 78 -3.35 -11.51 5.71
CA SER A 78 -2.86 -11.74 4.34
C SER A 78 -3.82 -12.56 3.47
N GLY A 79 -4.54 -13.51 4.07
CA GLY A 79 -5.54 -14.31 3.35
C GLY A 79 -6.73 -13.48 2.89
N LEU A 80 -7.26 -12.61 3.75
CA LEU A 80 -8.37 -11.71 3.42
C LEU A 80 -7.97 -10.68 2.37
N ILE A 81 -6.77 -10.11 2.49
CA ILE A 81 -6.22 -9.16 1.51
C ILE A 81 -6.06 -9.84 0.15
N LYS A 82 -5.46 -11.05 0.10
CA LYS A 82 -5.32 -11.83 -1.13
C LYS A 82 -6.67 -12.14 -1.77
N ASN A 83 -7.64 -12.62 -1.00
CA ASN A 83 -8.96 -12.98 -1.53
C ASN A 83 -9.72 -11.75 -2.05
N SER A 84 -9.60 -10.61 -1.37
CA SER A 84 -10.18 -9.34 -1.80
C SER A 84 -9.55 -8.86 -3.12
N LEU A 85 -8.22 -8.96 -3.24
CA LEU A 85 -7.51 -8.64 -4.47
C LEU A 85 -7.92 -9.55 -5.63
N LEU A 86 -8.01 -10.87 -5.42
CA LEU A 86 -8.44 -11.83 -6.44
C LEU A 86 -9.89 -11.61 -6.90
N SER A 87 -10.76 -11.16 -5.98
CA SER A 87 -12.15 -10.83 -6.29
C SER A 87 -12.27 -9.53 -7.10
N TYR A 88 -11.43 -8.55 -6.79
CA TYR A 88 -11.36 -7.27 -7.50
C TYR A 88 -10.69 -7.38 -8.88
N LEU A 89 -9.65 -8.21 -8.98
CA LEU A 89 -8.86 -8.44 -10.19
C LEU A 89 -8.86 -9.93 -10.57
N PRO A 90 -9.95 -10.45 -11.15
CA PRO A 90 -10.00 -11.83 -11.62
C PRO A 90 -8.83 -12.13 -12.57
N GLY A 91 -8.08 -13.20 -12.28
CA GLY A 91 -6.92 -13.62 -13.08
C GLY A 91 -5.57 -13.02 -12.68
N VAL A 92 -5.53 -12.11 -11.69
CA VAL A 92 -4.25 -11.64 -11.13
C VAL A 92 -3.51 -12.79 -10.46
N GLN A 93 -2.19 -12.87 -10.69
CA GLN A 93 -1.37 -13.86 -10.01
C GLN A 93 -0.75 -13.25 -8.76
N THR A 94 -0.80 -13.99 -7.66
CA THR A 94 -0.24 -13.56 -6.38
C THR A 94 0.67 -14.66 -5.83
N ASN A 95 1.93 -14.33 -5.55
CA ASN A 95 2.89 -15.25 -4.95
C ASN A 95 3.44 -14.68 -3.65
N LYS A 96 3.70 -15.53 -2.65
CA LYS A 96 4.49 -15.09 -1.50
C LYS A 96 5.92 -14.86 -1.96
N THR A 97 6.52 -13.76 -1.52
CA THR A 97 7.91 -13.42 -1.81
C THR A 97 8.64 -13.10 -0.51
N ASN A 98 9.96 -13.03 -0.58
CA ASN A 98 10.79 -12.64 0.55
C ASN A 98 10.77 -11.12 0.75
N GLU A 99 11.17 -10.68 1.94
CA GLU A 99 11.50 -9.28 2.19
C GLU A 99 12.55 -8.82 1.16
N TYR A 100 12.26 -7.75 0.43
CA TYR A 100 13.17 -7.19 -0.58
C TYR A 100 14.10 -6.12 -0.02
N LEU A 101 13.74 -5.52 1.13
CA LEU A 101 14.60 -4.57 1.81
C LEU A 101 15.75 -5.35 2.43
N GLN A 102 16.96 -5.08 1.94
CA GLN A 102 18.19 -5.59 2.50
C GLN A 102 18.80 -4.52 3.40
N GLU A 103 19.45 -4.92 4.49
CA GLU A 103 20.23 -3.99 5.28
C GLU A 103 21.35 -3.40 4.42
N SER A 104 21.39 -2.07 4.33
CA SER A 104 22.39 -1.35 3.56
C SER A 104 22.80 -0.09 4.31
N GLU A 105 24.11 0.12 4.42
CA GLU A 105 24.70 1.32 5.03
C GLU A 105 24.36 2.59 4.23
N ASN A 106 24.01 2.46 2.94
CA ASN A 106 23.71 3.57 2.03
C ASN A 106 22.22 3.61 1.65
N SER A 107 21.34 3.58 2.65
CA SER A 107 19.91 3.71 2.44
C SER A 107 19.41 5.13 2.66
N PHE A 108 18.64 5.66 1.70
CA PHE A 108 17.98 6.96 1.80
C PHE A 108 16.47 6.75 1.76
N THR A 109 15.76 7.31 2.74
CA THR A 109 14.29 7.27 2.80
C THR A 109 13.75 8.69 2.88
N THR A 110 12.71 8.97 2.09
CA THR A 110 11.97 10.23 2.17
C THR A 110 10.48 9.95 2.27
N GLN A 111 9.77 10.80 2.99
CA GLN A 111 8.32 10.70 3.15
C GLN A 111 7.65 11.90 2.47
N LEU A 112 6.75 11.61 1.54
CA LEU A 112 5.87 12.63 0.97
C LEU A 112 4.78 13.00 1.97
N LYS A 113 4.55 14.30 2.14
CA LYS A 113 3.48 14.84 3.00
C LYS A 113 2.55 15.72 2.17
N LEU A 114 1.27 15.72 2.54
CA LEU A 114 0.29 16.61 1.92
C LEU A 114 0.60 18.06 2.30
N ALA A 115 0.47 18.97 1.33
CA ALA A 115 0.63 20.40 1.57
C ALA A 115 -0.47 21.00 2.46
N LYS A 116 -1.64 20.36 2.49
CA LYS A 116 -2.80 20.73 3.33
C LYS A 116 -3.27 19.52 4.13
N HIS A 117 -4.12 19.77 5.11
CA HIS A 117 -4.78 18.71 5.88
C HIS A 117 -5.53 17.73 4.96
N PHE A 118 -5.46 16.43 5.23
CA PHE A 118 -6.05 15.37 4.39
C PHE A 118 -7.59 15.42 4.31
N ALA A 119 -8.23 16.19 5.18
CA ALA A 119 -9.67 16.46 5.16
C ALA A 119 -10.10 17.27 3.92
N PHE A 120 -9.19 18.03 3.32
CA PHE A 120 -9.49 18.75 2.09
C PHE A 120 -9.38 17.80 0.90
N PRO A 121 -10.29 17.90 -0.09
CA PRO A 121 -10.21 17.06 -1.28
C PRO A 121 -8.89 17.30 -2.01
N LEU A 122 -8.31 16.22 -2.53
CA LEU A 122 -7.21 16.33 -3.48
C LEU A 122 -7.73 17.04 -4.73
N LYS A 123 -6.88 17.90 -5.32
CA LYS A 123 -7.23 18.53 -6.60
C LYS A 123 -7.45 17.42 -7.64
N ALA A 124 -8.64 17.39 -8.23
CA ALA A 124 -8.95 16.47 -9.30
C ALA A 124 -7.96 16.71 -10.46
N HIS A 125 -7.33 15.64 -10.94
CA HIS A 125 -6.54 15.71 -12.17
C HIS A 125 -7.49 15.44 -13.33
N GLU A 126 -7.88 16.49 -14.04
CA GLU A 126 -8.83 16.41 -15.17
C GLU A 126 -8.28 15.66 -16.40
N ASN A 127 -7.05 15.13 -16.36
CA ASN A 127 -6.36 14.52 -17.50
C ASN A 127 -5.61 13.21 -17.17
N LEU A 128 -6.11 12.39 -16.23
CA LEU A 128 -5.51 11.07 -15.96
C LEU A 128 -5.52 10.14 -17.19
N ASP A 129 -6.45 10.35 -18.12
CA ASP A 129 -6.58 9.54 -19.34
C ASP A 129 -5.47 9.85 -20.38
N LYS A 130 -4.80 11.01 -20.27
CA LYS A 130 -3.78 11.44 -21.24
C LYS A 130 -2.36 11.08 -20.83
N ASN A 131 -2.08 11.07 -19.53
CA ASN A 131 -0.75 10.83 -19.00
C ASN A 131 -0.85 9.85 -17.82
N ASP A 132 -0.07 8.76 -17.87
CA ASP A 132 0.05 7.84 -16.75
C ASP A 132 0.74 8.58 -15.57
N PRO A 133 0.05 8.72 -14.41
CA PRO A 133 0.57 9.47 -13.27
C PRO A 133 1.83 8.86 -12.66
N ILE A 134 2.12 7.58 -12.90
CA ILE A 134 3.30 6.90 -12.37
C ILE A 134 4.41 6.70 -13.42
N ALA A 135 4.20 7.08 -14.68
CA ALA A 135 5.18 6.84 -15.76
C ALA A 135 6.54 7.50 -15.52
N TYR A 136 6.57 8.71 -14.94
CA TYR A 136 7.83 9.37 -14.59
C TYR A 136 8.61 8.58 -13.53
N LEU A 137 7.91 8.11 -12.50
CA LEU A 137 8.49 7.32 -11.41
C LEU A 137 9.00 5.97 -11.95
N THR A 138 8.16 5.23 -12.67
CA THR A 138 8.53 3.91 -13.21
C THR A 138 9.64 4.01 -14.24
N GLY A 139 9.66 5.06 -15.09
CA GLY A 139 10.75 5.31 -16.04
C GLY A 139 12.09 5.64 -15.38
N ALA A 140 12.10 6.25 -14.19
CA ALA A 140 13.31 6.39 -13.39
C ALA A 140 13.76 5.04 -12.79
N MET A 141 12.81 4.23 -12.32
CA MET A 141 13.07 2.90 -11.77
C MET A 141 13.66 1.92 -12.78
N THR A 142 13.43 2.09 -14.08
CA THR A 142 14.07 1.22 -15.10
C THR A 142 15.55 1.52 -15.34
N LYS A 143 16.12 2.59 -14.77
CA LYS A 143 17.49 3.05 -15.02
C LYS A 143 18.45 2.80 -13.85
N LEU A 144 18.07 1.93 -12.91
CA LEU A 144 18.88 1.58 -11.75
C LEU A 144 20.16 0.83 -12.14
N LYS A 145 21.23 1.02 -11.36
CA LYS A 145 22.48 0.25 -11.46
C LYS A 145 22.35 -1.11 -10.72
N ASP A 146 23.33 -2.00 -10.89
CA ASP A 146 23.26 -3.38 -10.36
C ASP A 146 23.16 -3.45 -8.82
N SER A 147 23.63 -2.42 -8.11
CA SER A 147 23.56 -2.32 -6.64
C SER A 147 22.48 -1.37 -6.13
N GLU A 148 21.61 -0.86 -7.01
CA GLU A 148 20.57 0.09 -6.63
C GLU A 148 19.21 -0.61 -6.52
N LEU A 149 18.51 -0.30 -5.43
CA LEU A 149 17.13 -0.68 -5.18
C LEU A 149 16.33 0.59 -4.95
N LEU A 150 15.19 0.72 -5.63
CA LEU A 150 14.22 1.78 -5.39
C LEU A 150 12.89 1.16 -5.00
N ALA A 151 12.31 1.62 -3.89
CA ALA A 151 10.97 1.25 -3.48
C ALA A 151 10.12 2.50 -3.27
N TYR A 152 8.91 2.48 -3.83
CA TYR A 152 7.86 3.46 -3.57
C TYR A 152 6.73 2.75 -2.81
N GLN A 153 6.35 3.30 -1.67
CA GLN A 153 5.40 2.66 -0.75
C GLN A 153 4.22 3.57 -0.45
N VAL A 154 3.01 3.03 -0.60
CA VAL A 154 1.77 3.66 -0.16
C VAL A 154 1.23 2.87 1.03
N ILE A 155 1.37 3.43 2.21
CA ILE A 155 0.95 2.79 3.46
C ILE A 155 -0.49 3.17 3.78
N ILE A 156 -1.36 2.17 3.85
CA ILE A 156 -2.76 2.30 4.20
C ILE A 156 -2.93 1.88 5.67
N SER A 157 -3.57 2.74 6.45
CA SER A 157 -3.92 2.43 7.83
C SER A 157 -5.31 2.98 8.17
N PRO A 158 -6.08 2.28 9.03
CA PRO A 158 -7.41 2.71 9.40
C PRO A 158 -7.34 3.94 10.32
N LEU A 159 -8.17 4.95 10.01
CA LEU A 159 -8.32 6.12 10.86
C LEU A 159 -9.05 5.77 12.16
N SER A 160 -8.55 6.29 13.28
CA SER A 160 -9.24 6.20 14.56
C SER A 160 -10.00 7.49 14.84
N LYS A 161 -11.33 7.44 14.84
CA LYS A 161 -12.19 8.62 15.11
C LYS A 161 -11.91 9.26 16.47
N SER A 162 -11.36 8.52 17.45
CA SER A 162 -10.97 9.09 18.74
C SER A 162 -9.69 9.92 18.69
N LYS A 163 -8.80 9.66 17.72
CA LYS A 163 -7.52 10.37 17.56
C LYS A 163 -7.59 11.59 16.65
N LEU A 164 -8.67 11.73 15.86
CA LEU A 164 -8.84 12.78 14.86
C LEU A 164 -10.22 13.45 15.04
N PRO A 165 -10.39 14.32 16.05
CA PRO A 165 -11.66 14.97 16.35
C PRO A 165 -12.13 15.89 15.20
N GLU A 166 -11.21 16.46 14.43
CA GLU A 166 -11.50 17.29 13.25
C GLU A 166 -12.21 16.52 12.12
N VAL A 167 -12.00 15.20 12.04
CA VAL A 167 -12.66 14.32 11.06
C VAL A 167 -14.06 13.89 11.51
N LYS A 168 -14.37 13.98 12.82
CA LYS A 168 -15.71 13.62 13.33
C LYS A 168 -16.84 14.46 12.73
N ARG A 169 -16.53 15.64 12.20
CA ARG A 169 -17.48 16.61 11.65
C ARG A 169 -17.68 16.52 10.13
N LEU A 170 -16.96 15.61 9.45
CA LEU A 170 -16.94 15.51 7.99
C LEU A 170 -17.83 14.36 7.45
N GLN A 171 -18.80 13.88 8.22
CA GLN A 171 -19.77 12.87 7.80
C GLN A 171 -21.18 13.45 7.71
#